data_AF-A0A7Y4P537-F1
#
_entry.id   AF-A0A7Y4P537-F1
#
_cell.length_a   1.000
_cell.length_b   1.000
_cell.length_c   1.000
_cell.angle_alpha   90.00
_cell.angle_beta   90.00
_cell.angle_gamma   90.00
#
_symmetry.space_group_name_H-M   'P 1'
#
loop_
_entity.id
_entity.type
_entity.pdbx_description
1 polymer ?
#
loop_
_entity_poly.entity_id
_entity_poly.type
_entity_poly.pdbx_seq_one_letter_code
_entity_poly.pdbx_strand_id
1 'polypeptide(L)' 'MTTYATPTLQPSGRGRFKVAATWQPDGFALLGEVHDKGPVGWTASTATGLPVGLFPHRQAAAEALLKHAGYELAL' A
#
# COMPACT_ATOMS: atom_id res chain seq x y z
N MET A 1 -13.93 14.47 7.07
CA MET A 1 -13.33 13.88 8.27
C MET A 1 -12.18 13.02 7.78
N THR A 2 -10.94 13.42 8.05
CA THR A 2 -9.75 12.72 7.54
C THR A 2 -9.48 11.51 8.41
N THR A 3 -9.32 10.33 7.79
CA THR A 3 -9.00 9.10 8.52
C THR A 3 -7.50 8.85 8.40
N TYR A 4 -6.81 8.79 9.54
CA TYR A 4 -5.41 8.43 9.61
C TYR A 4 -5.28 6.91 9.64
N ALA A 5 -4.38 6.36 8.83
CA ALA A 5 -4.10 4.93 8.81
C ALA A 5 -2.60 4.66 8.61
N THR A 6 -2.17 3.50 9.11
CA THR A 6 -0.83 2.98 8.86
C THR A 6 -0.89 1.94 7.74
N PRO A 7 0.04 1.95 6.77
CA PRO A 7 0.09 0.92 5.76
C PRO A 7 0.73 -0.35 6.36
N THR A 8 -0.04 -1.43 6.38
CA THR A 8 0.45 -2.76 6.77
C THR A 8 0.79 -3.57 5.52
N LEU A 9 2.01 -4.11 5.48
CA LEU A 9 2.53 -4.94 4.39
C LEU A 9 2.50 -6.41 4.78
N GLN A 10 1.71 -7.22 4.08
CA GLN A 10 1.64 -8.66 4.28
C GLN A 10 2.24 -9.40 3.07
N PRO A 11 3.28 -10.23 3.25
CA PRO A 11 3.83 -11.05 2.16
C PRO A 11 2.75 -11.93 1.53
N SER A 12 2.63 -11.91 0.20
CA SER A 12 1.69 -12.74 -0.56
C SER A 12 2.37 -13.64 -1.59
N GLY A 13 3.69 -13.54 -1.73
CA GLY A 13 4.50 -14.33 -2.63
C GLY A 13 5.90 -13.75 -2.78
N ARG A 14 6.73 -14.38 -3.62
CA ARG A 14 8.10 -13.91 -3.86
C ARG A 14 8.06 -12.49 -4.44
N GLY A 15 8.57 -11.53 -3.68
CA GLY A 15 8.59 -10.11 -4.08
C GLY A 15 7.21 -9.46 -4.16
N ARG A 16 6.18 -10.00 -3.50
CA ARG A 16 4.82 -9.43 -3.51
C ARG A 16 4.28 -9.26 -2.11
N PHE A 17 3.62 -8.13 -1.89
CA PHE A 17 2.98 -7.80 -0.62
C PHE A 17 1.59 -7.26 -0.87
N LYS A 18 0.62 -7.74 -0.10
CA LYS A 18 -0.68 -7.09 0.05
C LYS A 18 -0.52 -5.89 0.97
N VAL A 19 -1.17 -4.79 0.63
CA VAL A 19 -1.17 -3.55 1.42
C VAL A 19 -2.56 -3.35 1.99
N ALA A 20 -2.64 -3.15 3.29
CA ALA A 20 -3.85 -2.76 3.98
C ALA A 20 -3.68 -1.45 4.74
N ALA A 21 -4.73 -0.66 4.84
CA ALA A 21 -4.84 0.43 5.80
C ALA A 21 -5.33 -0.14 7.13
N THR A 22 -4.61 0.18 8.22
CA THR A 22 -5.02 -0.13 9.59
C THR A 22 -5.21 1.15 10.39
N TRP A 23 -6.35 1.31 11.07
CA TRP A 23 -6.65 2.46 11.94
C TRP A 23 -7.45 2.05 13.18
N GLN A 24 -7.34 2.82 14.26
CA GLN A 24 -8.07 2.54 15.49
C GLN A 24 -9.54 3.02 15.43
N PRO A 25 -10.47 2.37 16.15
CA PRO A 25 -10.25 1.22 17.04
C PRO A 25 -10.01 -0.12 16.33
N ASP A 26 -10.67 -0.43 15.20
CA ASP A 26 -10.62 -1.78 14.59
C ASP A 26 -10.61 -1.79 13.06
N GLY A 27 -10.27 -0.65 12.45
CA GLY A 27 -10.37 -0.46 11.01
C GLY A 27 -9.29 -1.22 10.25
N PHE A 28 -9.71 -2.07 9.32
CA PHE A 28 -8.84 -2.76 8.36
C PHE A 28 -9.46 -2.68 6.96
N ALA A 29 -8.69 -2.24 5.98
CA ALA A 29 -9.10 -2.27 4.57
C ALA A 29 -7.95 -2.70 3.67
N LEU A 30 -8.17 -3.73 2.84
CA LEU A 30 -7.23 -4.11 1.79
C LEU A 30 -7.25 -3.04 0.68
N LEU A 31 -6.09 -2.44 0.42
CA LEU A 31 -5.94 -1.37 -0.57
C LEU A 31 -5.48 -1.89 -1.93
N GLY A 32 -4.62 -2.91 -1.92
CA GLY A 32 -4.02 -3.45 -3.14
C GLY A 32 -2.76 -4.26 -2.87
N GLU A 33 -1.87 -4.29 -3.86
CA GLU A 33 -0.62 -5.02 -3.81
C GLU A 33 0.57 -4.17 -4.29
N VAL A 34 1.74 -4.45 -3.74
CA VAL A 34 3.02 -3.92 -4.21
C VAL A 34 3.94 -5.06 -4.61
N HIS A 35 4.59 -4.92 -5.77
CA HIS A 35 5.42 -5.94 -6.37
C HIS A 35 6.83 -5.40 -6.62
N ASP A 36 7.82 -6.21 -6.27
CA ASP A 36 9.23 -6.00 -6.56
C ASP A 36 9.46 -6.15 -8.08
N LYS A 37 10.12 -5.16 -8.68
CA LYS A 37 10.57 -5.15 -10.08
C LYS A 37 12.10 -5.17 -10.18
N GLY A 38 12.77 -5.57 -9.10
CA GLY A 38 14.22 -5.64 -9.00
C GLY A 38 14.84 -4.24 -9.08
N PRO A 39 15.81 -4.00 -9.99
CA PRO A 39 16.53 -2.73 -10.06
C PRO A 39 15.64 -1.54 -10.44
N VAL A 40 14.45 -1.80 -11.01
CA VAL A 40 13.49 -0.76 -11.39
C VAL A 40 12.75 -0.18 -10.18
N GLY A 41 12.66 -0.93 -9.07
CA GLY A 41 11.95 -0.54 -7.86
C GLY A 41 10.67 -1.33 -7.64
N TRP A 42 9.63 -0.69 -7.12
CA TRP A 42 8.41 -1.32 -6.64
C TRP A 42 7.18 -0.74 -7.33
N THR A 43 6.35 -1.58 -7.94
CA THR A 43 5.07 -1.14 -8.50
C THR A 43 3.96 -1.31 -7.50
N ALA A 44 3.03 -0.36 -7.44
CA ALA A 44 1.80 -0.46 -6.66
C ALA A 44 0.58 -0.59 -7.58
N SER A 45 -0.39 -1.40 -7.17
CA SER A 45 -1.69 -1.53 -7.84
C SER A 45 -2.79 -1.66 -6.82
N THR A 46 -3.95 -1.06 -7.08
CA THR A 46 -5.12 -1.16 -6.21
C THR A 46 -5.66 -2.59 -6.16
N ALA A 47 -6.57 -2.87 -5.23
CA ALA A 47 -7.25 -4.17 -5.15
C ALA A 47 -8.06 -4.52 -6.42
N THR A 48 -8.44 -3.51 -7.22
CA THR A 48 -9.10 -3.66 -8.52
C THR A 48 -8.13 -3.80 -9.69
N GLY A 49 -6.82 -3.77 -9.44
CA GLY A 49 -5.78 -3.91 -10.46
C GLY A 49 -5.39 -2.62 -11.17
N LEU A 50 -5.83 -1.45 -10.70
CA LEU A 50 -5.43 -0.17 -11.28
C LEU A 50 -3.99 0.18 -10.85
N PRO A 51 -3.08 0.52 -11.78
CA PRO A 51 -1.73 0.90 -11.43
C PRO A 51 -1.69 2.26 -10.74
N VAL A 52 -0.98 2.35 -9.62
CA VAL A 52 -0.77 3.61 -8.88
C VAL A 52 0.56 4.27 -9.25
N GLY A 53 1.60 3.46 -9.51
CA GLY A 53 2.89 3.98 -9.94
C GLY A 53 4.07 3.05 -9.66
N LEU A 54 5.26 3.59 -9.91
CA LEU A 54 6.57 2.99 -9.62
C LEU A 54 7.27 3.80 -8.53
N PHE A 55 7.82 3.11 -7.54
CA PHE A 55 8.38 3.71 -6.33
C PHE A 55 9.76 3.12 -6.02
N PRO A 56 10.66 3.90 -5.39
CA PRO A 56 12.02 3.45 -5.11
C PRO A 56 12.09 2.29 -4.10
N HIS A 57 11.14 2.19 -3.16
CA HIS A 57 11.11 1.12 -2.16
C HIS A 57 9.68 0.71 -1.81
N ARG A 58 9.52 -0.51 -1.28
CA ARG A 58 8.22 -1.11 -0.93
C ARG A 58 7.35 -0.22 -0.04
N GLN A 59 7.98 0.50 0.88
CA GLN A 59 7.27 1.36 1.84
C GLN A 59 6.61 2.55 1.14
N ALA A 60 7.31 3.24 0.21
CA ALA A 60 6.74 4.34 -0.55
C ALA A 60 5.57 3.89 -1.43
N ALA A 61 5.67 2.68 -2.01
CA ALA A 61 4.59 2.08 -2.78
C ALA A 61 3.32 1.82 -1.93
N ALA A 62 3.51 1.37 -0.68
CA ALA A 62 2.41 1.12 0.24
C ALA A 62 1.75 2.42 0.73
N GLU A 63 2.55 3.44 1.05
CA GLU A 63 2.06 4.77 1.43
C GLU A 63 1.29 5.43 0.28
N ALA A 64 1.75 5.25 -0.96
CA ALA A 64 1.03 5.74 -2.13
C ALA A 64 -0.33 5.09 -2.29
N LEU A 65 -0.48 3.79 -2.01
CA LEU A 65 -1.79 3.11 -1.99
C LEU A 65 -2.72 3.68 -0.92
N LEU A 66 -2.17 3.98 0.26
CA LEU A 66 -2.92 4.56 1.38
C LEU A 66 -3.47 5.95 1.02
N LYS A 67 -2.61 6.81 0.47
CA LYS A 67 -3.00 8.14 -0.03
C LYS A 67 -3.97 8.07 -1.20
N HIS A 68 -3.76 7.13 -2.13
CA HIS A 68 -4.66 6.92 -3.28
C HIS A 68 -6.06 6.50 -2.82
N ALA A 69 -6.17 5.73 -1.74
CA ALA A 69 -7.43 5.34 -1.12
C ALA A 69 -8.06 6.44 -0.22
N GLY A 70 -7.43 7.61 -0.12
CA GLY A 70 -7.95 8.77 0.61
C GLY A 70 -7.60 8.83 2.11
N TYR A 71 -6.65 8.00 2.56
CA TYR A 71 -6.17 8.04 3.94
C TYR A 71 -4.96 8.96 4.08
N GLU A 72 -4.82 9.58 5.25
CA GLU A 72 -3.57 10.22 5.66
C GLU A 72 -2.68 9.25 6.44
N LEU A 73 -1.37 9.46 6.37
CA LEU A 73 -0.43 8.63 7.11
C LEU A 73 -0.52 8.94 8.61
N ALA A 74 -0.80 7.93 9.41
CA ALA A 74 -0.57 8.00 10.85
C ALA A 74 0.95 8.03 11.10
N LEU A 75 1.42 9.08 11.79
CA LEU A 75 2.82 9.28 12.19
C LEU A 75 3.18 8.41 13.41
#